data_AF-A0A6A6MXR3-F1
#
_entry.id   AF-A0A6A6MXR3-F1
#
_cell.length_a   1.000
_cell.length_b   1.000
_cell.length_c   1.000
_cell.angle_alpha   90.00
_cell.angle_beta   90.00
_cell.angle_gamma   90.00
#
_symmetry.space_group_name_H-M   'P 1'
#
loop_
_entity.id
_entity.type
_entity.pdbx_description
1 polymer ?
#
loop_
_entity_poly.entity_id
_entity_poly.type
_entity_poly.pdbx_seq_one_letter_code
_entity_poly.pdbx_strand_id
1 'polypeptide(L)'
;MWTMLWNRMVVRNEMGSFVACKISRMVGLFSPTIAEIMGVREALSWIKDNNWQNVIVESDNLQVVNVLNSMNVENFSMMGGIVSDCRSLINEISCEILFSHVFRSANGVAHALAQATRSFPNAMEWTLSPPEFVTHLLL
;
A
#
# COMPACT_ATOMS: atom_id res chain seq x y z
N MET A 1 18.91 -15.53 -8.46
CA MET A 1 18.71 -14.10 -8.72
C MET A 1 17.71 -13.59 -7.68
N TRP A 2 18.14 -12.86 -6.66
CA TRP A 2 17.27 -12.41 -5.57
C TRP A 2 16.59 -11.10 -5.96
N THR A 3 15.28 -11.08 -6.13
CA THR A 3 14.52 -9.84 -6.34
C THR A 3 14.13 -9.26 -4.98
N MET A 4 14.70 -8.13 -4.60
CA MET A 4 14.11 -7.29 -3.55
C MET A 4 12.97 -6.47 -4.18
N LEU A 5 11.80 -6.47 -3.55
CA LEU A 5 10.65 -5.66 -3.97
C LEU A 5 10.47 -4.50 -2.99
N TRP A 6 10.03 -3.35 -3.47
CA TRP A 6 9.79 -2.17 -2.66
C TRP A 6 8.31 -1.81 -2.70
N ASN A 7 7.69 -1.64 -1.54
CA ASN A 7 6.33 -1.13 -1.41
C ASN A 7 6.38 0.38 -1.26
N ARG A 8 5.60 1.08 -2.09
CA ARG A 8 5.57 2.55 -2.13
C ARG A 8 4.13 2.97 -1.93
N MET A 9 3.90 3.77 -0.91
CA MET A 9 2.58 4.21 -0.51
C MET A 9 2.56 5.73 -0.47
N VAL A 10 1.46 6.31 -0.93
CA VAL A 10 1.20 7.73 -0.87
C VAL A 10 -0.19 7.91 -0.30
N VAL A 11 -0.31 8.85 0.62
CA VAL A 11 -1.56 9.21 1.28
C VAL A 11 -1.89 10.62 0.86
N ARG A 12 -3.14 10.80 0.46
CA ARG A 12 -3.72 12.09 0.07
C ARG A 12 -4.94 12.35 0.91
N ASN A 13 -5.23 13.62 1.15
CA ASN A 13 -6.50 14.02 1.75
C ASN A 13 -7.61 14.05 0.69
N GLU A 14 -8.83 14.34 1.13
CA GLU A 14 -10.03 14.43 0.28
C GLU A 14 -9.91 15.46 -0.85
N MET A 15 -9.03 16.48 -0.69
CA MET A 15 -8.73 17.48 -1.70
C MET A 15 -7.64 17.02 -2.69
N GLY A 16 -7.19 15.77 -2.61
CA GLY A 16 -6.10 15.21 -3.41
C GLY A 16 -4.70 15.70 -3.01
N SER A 17 -4.58 16.50 -1.95
CA SER A 17 -3.30 17.05 -1.50
C SER A 17 -2.50 15.99 -0.76
N PHE A 18 -1.17 16.03 -0.92
CA PHE A 18 -0.25 15.14 -0.23
C PHE A 18 -0.37 15.26 1.29
N VAL A 19 -0.43 14.11 1.97
CA VAL A 19 -0.38 14.01 3.43
C VAL A 19 0.91 13.34 3.85
N ALA A 20 1.18 12.15 3.31
CA ALA A 20 2.37 11.38 3.64
C ALA A 20 2.77 10.45 2.50
N CYS A 21 4.02 10.00 2.49
CA CYS A 21 4.42 8.83 1.72
C CYS A 21 5.39 7.97 2.49
N LYS A 22 5.34 6.67 2.21
CA LYS A 22 6.19 5.68 2.83
C LYS A 22 6.76 4.73 1.80
N ILE A 23 7.98 4.32 2.10
CA ILE A 23 8.78 3.35 1.41
C ILE A 23 9.04 2.23 2.40
N SER A 24 8.52 1.04 2.10
CA SER A 24 8.78 -0.15 2.88
C SER A 24 9.55 -1.15 2.04
N ARG A 25 10.51 -1.82 2.68
CA ARG A 25 11.35 -2.83 2.04
C ARG A 25 10.71 -4.19 2.22
N MET A 26 10.54 -4.92 1.11
CA MET A 26 10.13 -6.31 1.13
C MET A 26 11.28 -7.19 0.66
N VAL A 27 11.66 -8.17 1.50
CA VAL A 27 12.73 -9.11 1.19
C VAL A 27 12.11 -10.47 0.89
N GLY A 28 12.31 -10.96 -0.34
CA GLY A 28 11.89 -12.29 -0.75
C GLY A 28 11.44 -12.36 -2.20
N LEU A 29 11.26 -13.59 -2.69
CA LEU A 29 10.71 -13.88 -4.01
C LEU A 29 9.22 -14.14 -3.87
N PHE A 30 8.42 -13.19 -4.34
CA PHE A 30 6.96 -13.25 -4.28
C PHE A 30 6.37 -13.09 -5.67
N SER A 31 5.21 -13.69 -5.90
CA SER A 31 4.43 -13.34 -7.09
C SER A 31 3.94 -11.90 -6.97
N PRO A 32 3.65 -11.20 -8.10
CA PRO A 32 3.13 -9.84 -8.06
C PRO A 32 1.91 -9.69 -7.14
N THR A 33 0.97 -10.63 -7.20
CA THR A 33 -0.21 -10.63 -6.32
C THR A 33 0.14 -10.75 -4.85
N ILE A 34 1.08 -11.63 -4.47
CA ILE A 34 1.51 -11.76 -3.07
C ILE A 34 2.21 -10.49 -2.60
N ALA A 35 3.08 -9.91 -3.43
CA ALA A 35 3.76 -8.66 -3.11
C ALA A 35 2.76 -7.50 -2.90
N GLU A 36 1.73 -7.40 -3.75
CA GLU A 36 0.67 -6.40 -3.60
C GLU A 36 -0.12 -6.59 -2.30
N ILE A 37 -0.53 -7.82 -1.95
CA ILE A 37 -1.25 -8.08 -0.68
C ILE A 37 -0.36 -7.72 0.52
N MET A 38 0.93 -8.07 0.47
CA MET A 38 1.88 -7.68 1.51
C MET A 38 2.06 -6.15 1.58
N GLY A 39 2.00 -5.45 0.44
CA GLY A 39 1.94 -3.99 0.36
C GLY A 39 0.71 -3.42 1.05
N VAL A 40 -0.46 -4.01 0.82
CA VAL A 40 -1.68 -3.61 1.52
C VAL A 40 -1.59 -3.87 3.02
N ARG A 41 -1.05 -5.02 3.45
CA ARG A 41 -0.85 -5.31 4.88
C ARG A 41 0.01 -4.25 5.56
N GLU A 42 1.10 -3.85 4.89
CA GLU A 42 1.97 -2.78 5.37
C GLU A 42 1.24 -1.42 5.41
N ALA A 43 0.41 -1.12 4.41
CA ALA A 43 -0.42 0.09 4.38
C ALA A 43 -1.40 0.12 5.55
N LEU A 44 -2.07 -1.00 5.84
CA LEU A 44 -2.99 -1.13 6.97
C LEU A 44 -2.29 -0.94 8.32
N SER A 45 -1.10 -1.51 8.49
CA SER A 45 -0.29 -1.27 9.70
C SER A 45 0.03 0.22 9.83
N TRP A 46 0.39 0.88 8.74
CA TRP A 46 0.73 2.30 8.74
C TRP A 46 -0.49 3.21 9.02
N ILE A 47 -1.66 2.87 8.48
CA ILE A 47 -2.93 3.53 8.77
C ILE A 47 -3.24 3.42 10.27
N LYS A 48 -3.10 2.22 10.83
CA LYS A 48 -3.31 1.95 12.25
C LYS A 48 -2.36 2.77 13.13
N ASP A 49 -1.06 2.76 12.82
CA ASP A 49 -0.03 3.47 13.58
C ASP A 49 -0.26 4.99 13.60
N ASN A 50 -0.83 5.54 12.51
CA ASN A 50 -1.16 6.97 12.40
C ASN A 50 -2.58 7.31 12.86
N ASN A 51 -3.39 6.33 13.25
CA ASN A 51 -4.81 6.49 13.60
C ASN A 51 -5.63 7.22 12.51
N TRP A 52 -5.30 7.05 11.23
CA TRP A 52 -6.09 7.63 10.15
C TRP A 52 -7.48 7.00 10.08
N GLN A 53 -8.48 7.82 9.78
CA GLN A 53 -9.89 7.44 9.76
C GLN A 53 -10.48 7.62 8.35
N ASN A 54 -11.53 6.86 8.03
CA ASN A 54 -12.26 6.93 6.75
C ASN A 54 -11.33 6.80 5.54
N VAL A 55 -10.49 5.75 5.54
CA VAL A 55 -9.43 5.59 4.53
C VAL A 55 -9.92 4.74 3.37
N ILE A 56 -9.61 5.19 2.15
CA ILE A 56 -9.74 4.40 0.92
C ILE A 56 -8.36 3.89 0.54
N VAL A 57 -8.18 2.58 0.53
CA VAL A 57 -6.96 1.92 0.05
C VAL A 57 -7.13 1.58 -1.42
N GLU A 58 -6.32 2.22 -2.26
CA GLU A 58 -6.33 2.03 -3.71
C GLU A 58 -5.23 1.05 -4.15
N SER A 59 -5.57 0.10 -5.03
CA SER A 59 -4.61 -0.82 -5.66
C SER A 59 -4.90 -0.96 -7.15
N ASP A 60 -3.84 -1.16 -7.96
CA ASP A 60 -3.97 -1.46 -9.39
C ASP A 60 -4.15 -2.95 -9.69
N ASN A 61 -4.27 -3.77 -8.65
CA ASN A 61 -4.51 -5.19 -8.76
C ASN A 61 -5.94 -5.55 -8.34
N LEU A 62 -6.82 -5.72 -9.33
CA LEU A 62 -8.22 -6.06 -9.10
C LEU A 62 -8.42 -7.36 -8.30
N GLN A 63 -7.51 -8.34 -8.44
CA GLN A 63 -7.61 -9.57 -7.66
C GLN A 63 -7.39 -9.30 -6.16
N VAL A 64 -6.46 -8.42 -5.82
CA VAL A 64 -6.18 -8.03 -4.43
C VAL A 64 -7.38 -7.31 -3.83
N VAL A 65 -7.94 -6.33 -4.56
CA VAL A 65 -9.14 -5.60 -4.14
C VAL A 65 -10.31 -6.55 -3.91
N ASN A 66 -10.57 -7.47 -4.84
CA ASN A 66 -11.65 -8.44 -4.72
C ASN A 66 -11.47 -9.38 -3.53
N VAL A 67 -10.25 -9.88 -3.29
CA VAL A 67 -9.95 -10.78 -2.18
C VAL A 67 -10.12 -10.09 -0.83
N LEU A 68 -9.73 -8.83 -0.71
CA LEU A 68 -9.88 -8.05 0.52
C LEU A 68 -11.33 -7.63 0.80
N ASN A 69 -12.09 -7.32 -0.25
CA ASN A 69 -13.53 -7.05 -0.13
C ASN A 69 -14.36 -8.33 0.13
N SER A 70 -13.81 -9.51 -0.16
CA SER A 70 -14.51 -10.78 0.07
C SER A 70 -14.27 -11.28 1.49
N MET A 71 -15.29 -11.26 2.35
CA MET A 71 -15.16 -11.70 3.75
C MET A 71 -15.04 -13.22 3.96
N ASN A 72 -15.34 -14.05 2.95
CA ASN A 72 -15.59 -15.49 3.16
C ASN A 72 -14.63 -16.46 2.44
N VAL A 73 -13.47 -16.01 1.95
CA VAL A 73 -12.51 -16.95 1.35
C VAL A 73 -11.54 -17.42 2.43
N GLU A 74 -11.82 -18.60 3.00
CA GLU A 74 -10.84 -19.38 3.75
C GLU A 74 -9.89 -20.04 2.75
N ASN A 75 -8.61 -19.69 2.82
CA ASN A 75 -7.59 -20.27 1.98
C ASN A 75 -6.36 -20.53 2.85
N PHE A 76 -5.98 -21.80 3.02
CA PHE A 76 -4.84 -22.20 3.84
C PHE A 76 -3.48 -22.02 3.13
N SER A 77 -3.45 -21.38 1.96
CA SER A 77 -2.20 -21.03 1.27
C SER A 77 -1.53 -19.80 1.90
N MET A 78 -0.26 -19.57 1.52
CA MET A 78 0.48 -18.34 1.87
C MET A 78 -0.32 -17.06 1.59
N MET A 79 -1.06 -17.04 0.48
CA MET A 79 -1.94 -15.92 0.14
C MET A 79 -3.01 -15.69 1.20
N GLY A 80 -3.70 -16.76 1.62
CA GLY A 80 -4.77 -16.63 2.61
C GLY A 80 -4.27 -16.31 4.00
N GLY A 81 -3.05 -16.73 4.37
CA GLY A 81 -2.38 -16.27 5.59
C GLY A 81 -2.21 -14.75 5.62
N ILE A 82 -1.64 -14.16 4.56
CA ILE A 82 -1.43 -12.71 4.48
C ILE A 82 -2.77 -11.94 4.40
N VAL A 83 -3.77 -12.50 3.73
CA VAL A 83 -5.13 -11.93 3.71
C VAL A 83 -5.77 -11.97 5.09
N SER A 84 -5.55 -13.04 5.86
CA SER A 84 -5.99 -13.12 7.25
C SER A 84 -5.34 -12.04 8.11
N ASP A 85 -4.03 -11.79 7.94
CA ASP A 85 -3.35 -10.68 8.63
C ASP A 85 -4.00 -9.33 8.29
N CYS A 86 -4.31 -9.10 7.01
CA CYS A 86 -4.99 -7.87 6.57
C CYS A 86 -6.35 -7.71 7.24
N ARG A 87 -7.15 -8.79 7.30
CA ARG A 87 -8.47 -8.78 7.97
C ARG A 87 -8.35 -8.50 9.47
N SER A 88 -7.35 -9.08 10.14
CA SER A 88 -7.08 -8.78 11.55
C SER A 88 -6.76 -7.30 11.75
N LEU A 89 -5.89 -6.73 10.93
CA LEU A 89 -5.56 -5.30 10.99
C LEU A 89 -6.79 -4.41 10.74
N ILE A 90 -7.63 -4.75 9.76
CA ILE A 90 -8.88 -4.02 9.49
C ILE A 90 -9.79 -4.04 10.73
N ASN A 91 -9.94 -5.20 11.39
CA ASN A 91 -10.77 -5.33 12.59
C ASN A 91 -10.19 -4.58 13.81
N GLU A 92 -8.89 -4.37 13.85
CA GLU A 92 -8.22 -3.58 14.90
C GLU A 92 -8.33 -2.07 14.67
N ILE A 93 -8.54 -1.64 13.42
CA ILE A 93 -8.76 -0.24 13.07
C ILE A 93 -10.22 0.11 13.40
N SER A 94 -10.44 1.12 14.24
CA SER A 94 -11.77 1.47 14.75
C SER A 94 -12.69 2.19 13.74
N CYS A 95 -12.34 2.22 12.45
CA CYS A 95 -13.09 2.90 11.41
C CYS A 95 -13.21 2.07 10.13
N GLU A 96 -14.07 2.56 9.24
CA GLU A 96 -14.27 1.96 7.94
C GLU A 96 -13.03 2.12 7.05
N ILE A 97 -12.59 1.00 6.49
CA ILE A 97 -11.56 0.93 5.45
C ILE A 97 -12.22 0.39 4.18
N LEU A 98 -12.15 1.18 3.11
CA LEU A 98 -12.66 0.79 1.80
C LEU A 98 -11.51 0.40 0.88
N PHE A 99 -11.71 -0.63 0.05
CA PHE A 99 -10.74 -1.02 -0.98
C PHE A 99 -11.28 -0.70 -2.36
N SER A 100 -10.51 0.07 -3.13
CA SER A 100 -10.88 0.49 -4.49
C SER A 100 -9.82 0.07 -5.50
N HIS A 101 -10.27 -0.34 -6.68
CA HIS A 101 -9.37 -0.63 -7.79
C HIS A 101 -9.16 0.63 -8.64
N VAL A 102 -7.90 0.99 -8.87
CA VAL A 102 -7.52 2.12 -9.73
C VAL A 102 -6.65 1.66 -10.88
N PHE A 103 -6.82 2.23 -12.07
CA PHE A 103 -5.92 1.93 -13.16
C PHE A 103 -4.52 2.44 -12.85
N ARG A 104 -3.49 1.69 -13.26
CA ARG A 104 -2.08 2.07 -13.08
C ARG A 104 -1.75 3.46 -13.63
N SER A 105 -2.43 3.92 -14.68
CA SER A 105 -2.31 5.28 -15.22
C SER A 105 -2.76 6.37 -14.24
N ALA A 106 -3.71 6.06 -13.36
CA ALA A 106 -4.15 6.95 -12.29
C ALA A 106 -3.21 6.90 -11.06
N ASN A 107 -2.41 5.83 -10.91
CA ASN A 107 -1.43 5.67 -9.84
C ASN A 107 -0.02 6.19 -10.21
N GLY A 108 0.03 7.28 -10.99
CA GLY A 108 1.28 7.84 -11.52
C GLY A 108 2.28 8.25 -10.42
N VAL A 109 1.77 8.72 -9.27
CA VAL A 109 2.63 9.18 -8.16
C VAL A 109 3.29 8.01 -7.44
N ALA A 110 2.56 6.94 -7.09
CA ALA A 110 3.21 5.78 -6.48
C ALA A 110 4.18 5.11 -7.45
N HIS A 111 3.85 5.10 -8.76
CA HIS A 111 4.75 4.57 -9.77
C HIS A 111 6.05 5.39 -9.88
N ALA A 112 5.95 6.71 -9.92
CA ALA A 112 7.14 7.56 -9.98
C ALA A 112 7.91 7.56 -8.66
N LEU A 113 7.22 7.47 -7.53
CA LEU A 113 7.85 7.22 -6.23
C LEU A 113 8.68 5.95 -6.33
N ALA A 114 8.13 4.86 -6.88
CA ALA A 114 8.86 3.61 -7.10
C ALA A 114 10.09 3.76 -8.00
N GLN A 115 9.99 4.56 -9.08
CA GLN A 115 11.11 4.81 -9.98
C GLN A 115 12.21 5.62 -9.32
N ALA A 116 11.86 6.75 -8.68
CA ALA A 116 12.78 7.65 -8.03
C ALA A 116 13.54 6.99 -6.88
N THR A 117 12.91 5.99 -6.25
CA THR A 117 13.43 5.41 -5.01
C THR A 117 14.06 4.03 -5.14
N ARG A 118 14.29 3.58 -6.39
CA ARG A 118 14.92 2.28 -6.71
C ARG A 118 16.27 2.04 -6.02
N SER A 119 17.04 3.10 -5.80
CA SER A 119 18.39 3.06 -5.23
C SER A 119 18.44 3.27 -3.73
N PHE A 120 17.30 3.47 -3.07
CA PHE A 120 17.28 3.75 -1.64
C PHE A 120 17.56 2.47 -0.86
N PRO A 121 18.54 2.45 0.06
CA PRO A 121 18.92 1.22 0.76
C PRO A 121 17.96 0.87 1.91
N ASN A 122 17.21 1.86 2.41
CA ASN A 122 16.44 1.78 3.65
C ASN A 122 14.96 2.13 3.45
N ALA A 123 14.12 1.62 4.35
CA ALA A 123 12.75 2.11 4.52
C ALA A 123 12.77 3.60 4.90
N MET A 124 11.84 4.37 4.38
CA MET A 124 11.76 5.82 4.60
C MET A 124 10.31 6.27 4.67
N GLU A 125 10.06 7.34 5.42
CA GLU A 125 8.74 7.89 5.63
C GLU A 125 8.82 9.42 5.64
N TRP A 126 7.85 10.06 4.98
CA TRP A 126 7.71 11.51 4.91
C TRP A 126 6.29 11.88 5.31
N THR A 127 6.14 12.67 6.38
CA THR A 127 4.84 13.04 6.97
C THR A 127 4.56 14.54 6.99
N LEU A 128 5.56 15.38 6.69
CA LEU A 128 5.45 16.85 6.74
C LEU A 128 5.54 17.50 5.36
N SER A 129 6.43 16.99 4.52
CA SER A 129 6.64 17.50 3.17
C SER A 129 6.98 16.36 2.23
N PRO A 130 6.46 16.37 0.99
CA PRO A 130 6.83 15.39 0.00
C PRO A 130 8.33 15.51 -0.32
N PRO A 131 9.01 14.38 -0.60
CA PRO A 131 10.37 14.44 -1.11
C PRO A 131 10.42 15.24 -2.43
N GLU A 132 11.52 15.98 -2.66
CA GLU A 132 11.70 16.81 -3.86
C GLU A 132 11.53 16.04 -5.18
N PHE A 133 11.77 14.73 -5.17
CA PHE A 133 11.62 13.88 -6.36
C PHE A 133 10.19 13.42 -6.64
N VAL A 134 9.20 13.76 -5.79
CA VAL A 134 7.76 13.53 -6.07
C VAL A 134 6.91 14.80 -6.04
N THR A 135 7.46 15.94 -5.61
CA THR A 135 6.76 17.25 -5.60
C THR A 135 6.12 17.60 -6.94
N HIS A 136 6.81 17.33 -8.05
CA HIS A 136 6.33 17.63 -9.41
C HIS A 136 5.17 16.75 -9.90
N LEU A 137 4.79 15.72 -9.13
CA LEU A 137 3.72 14.77 -9.47
C LEU A 137 2.51 14.91 -8.55
N LEU A 138 2.59 15.84 -7.59
CA LEU A 138 1.54 16.14 -6.63
C LEU A 138 0.69 17.35 -7.05
N LEU A 139 0.89 17.85 -8.27
CA LEU A 139 0.09 18.91 -8.91
C LEU A 139 -1.19 18.35 -9.54
#